data_AF-N0DYC7-F1
#
_entry.id   AF-N0DYC7-F1
#
_cell.length_a   1.000
_cell.length_b   1.000
_cell.length_c   1.000
_cell.angle_alpha   90.00
_cell.angle_beta   90.00
_cell.angle_gamma   90.00
#
_symmetry.space_group_name_H-M   'P 1'
#
loop_
_entity.id
_entity.type
_entity.pdbx_description
1 polymer ?
#
loop_
_entity_poly.entity_id
_entity_poly.type
_entity_poly.pdbx_seq_one_letter_code
_entity_poly.pdbx_strand_id
1 'polypeptide(L)' 'MTKSFAEGDAVAAFAQANARQFNIKYIIWKQRIWFPGNGPDQWRWMADRGSITENHYDHVHLSVNP' A
#
# COMPACT_ATOMS: atom_id res chain seq x y z
N MET A 1 -6.24 -4.94 -10.61
CA MET A 1 -6.93 -3.69 -10.26
C MET A 1 -7.98 -3.99 -9.21
N THR A 2 -8.03 -3.20 -8.13
CA THR A 2 -9.10 -3.22 -7.12
C THR A 2 -10.39 -2.69 -7.74
N LYS A 3 -11.54 -3.28 -7.43
CA LYS A 3 -12.84 -2.86 -7.98
C LYS A 3 -13.42 -1.65 -7.26
N SER A 4 -12.94 -1.35 -6.06
CA SER A 4 -13.34 -0.18 -5.27
C SER A 4 -12.22 0.26 -4.32
N PHE A 5 -12.30 1.49 -3.81
CA PHE A 5 -11.39 1.95 -2.76
C PHE A 5 -11.54 1.16 -1.47
N ALA A 6 -12.75 0.73 -1.11
CA ALA A 6 -12.99 -0.09 0.08
C ALA A 6 -12.27 -1.45 -0.01
N GLU A 7 -12.26 -2.07 -1.19
CA GLU A 7 -11.50 -3.30 -1.42
C GLU A 7 -9.99 -3.07 -1.28
N GLY A 8 -9.46 -2.00 -1.89
CA GLY A 8 -8.04 -1.67 -1.76
C GLY A 8 -7.63 -1.30 -0.33
N ASP A 9 -8.50 -0.60 0.41
CA ASP A 9 -8.30 -0.32 1.84
C ASP A 9 -8.25 -1.61 2.67
N ALA A 10 -9.15 -2.55 2.40
CA ALA A 10 -9.15 -3.85 3.08
C ALA A 10 -7.89 -4.68 2.78
N VAL A 11 -7.44 -4.70 1.52
CA VAL A 11 -6.20 -5.40 1.11
C VAL A 11 -4.97 -4.75 1.76
N ALA A 12 -4.87 -3.42 1.77
CA ALA A 12 -3.77 -2.70 2.39
C ALA A 12 -3.72 -2.95 3.91
N ALA A 13 -4.86 -2.90 4.60
CA ALA A 13 -4.95 -3.19 6.03
C ALA A 13 -4.58 -4.64 6.37
N PHE A 14 -5.06 -5.60 5.57
CA PHE A 14 -4.67 -7.00 5.72
C PHE A 14 -3.17 -7.20 5.54
N ALA A 15 -2.58 -6.56 4.52
CA ALA A 15 -1.15 -6.61 4.27
C ALA A 15 -0.34 -5.98 5.42
N GLN A 16 -0.76 -4.83 5.96
CA GLN A 16 -0.13 -4.21 7.14
C GLN A 16 -0.16 -5.15 8.35
N ALA A 17 -1.31 -5.76 8.65
CA ALA A 17 -1.47 -6.68 9.78
C ALA A 17 -0.60 -7.94 9.66
N ASN A 18 -0.30 -8.38 8.43
CA ASN A 18 0.49 -9.57 8.15
C ASN A 18 1.90 -9.24 7.63
N ALA A 19 2.36 -7.98 7.76
CA ALA A 19 3.60 -7.52 7.14
C ALA A 19 4.82 -8.35 7.55
N ARG A 20 4.87 -8.80 8.81
CA ARG A 20 5.93 -9.68 9.31
C ARG A 20 5.89 -11.08 8.69
N GLN A 21 4.69 -11.65 8.55
CA GLN A 21 4.52 -13.00 7.99
C GLN A 21 4.92 -13.05 6.52
N PHE A 22 4.57 -12.02 5.75
CA PHE A 22 4.87 -11.96 4.32
C PHE A 22 6.21 -11.29 4.00
N ASN A 23 7.03 -10.97 5.01
CA ASN A 23 8.30 -10.28 4.86
C ASN A 23 8.18 -9.01 3.98
N ILE A 24 7.10 -8.25 4.18
CA ILE A 24 6.81 -7.03 3.41
C ILE A 24 7.91 -6.01 3.66
N LYS A 25 8.36 -5.36 2.58
CA LYS A 25 9.30 -4.24 2.59
C LYS A 25 8.58 -2.90 2.62
N TYR A 26 7.52 -2.73 1.82
CA TYR A 26 6.64 -1.57 1.83
C TYR A 26 5.32 -1.86 1.10
N ILE A 27 4.32 -1.02 1.36
CA ILE A 27 3.01 -1.03 0.69
C ILE A 27 2.77 0.36 0.09
N ILE A 28 2.24 0.41 -1.14
CA ILE A 28 1.79 1.66 -1.76
C ILE A 28 0.30 1.57 -2.08
N TRP A 29 -0.46 2.58 -1.63
CA TRP A 29 -1.89 2.67 -1.87
C TRP A 29 -2.41 4.12 -1.80
N LYS A 30 -3.21 4.54 -2.78
CA LYS A 30 -3.72 5.92 -2.91
C LYS A 30 -2.61 6.96 -2.76
N GLN A 31 -1.57 6.84 -3.59
CA GLN A 31 -0.42 7.75 -3.67
C GLN A 31 0.37 7.90 -2.36
N ARG A 32 0.27 6.93 -1.47
CA ARG A 32 0.97 6.92 -0.18
C ARG A 32 1.75 5.64 -0.03
N ILE A 33 2.88 5.72 0.64
CA ILE A 33 3.72 4.58 1.00
C ILE A 33 3.69 4.35 2.51
N TRP A 34 3.66 3.08 2.90
CA TRP A 34 3.77 2.62 4.29
C TRP A 34 4.92 1.61 4.41
N PHE A 35 5.59 1.63 5.57
CA PHE A 35 6.72 0.75 5.89
C PHE A 35 6.41 -0.07 7.15
N PRO A 36 6.78 -1.36 7.20
CA PRO A 36 6.69 -2.15 8.43
C PRO A 36 7.43 -1.51 9.59
N GLY A 37 6.88 -1.63 10.80
CA GLY A 37 7.37 -0.98 12.02
C GLY A 37 6.70 0.37 12.31
N ASN A 38 6.05 0.98 11.32
CA ASN A 38 5.20 2.14 11.52
C ASN A 38 3.81 1.74 12.06
N GLY A 39 3.14 2.65 12.74
CA GLY A 39 1.70 2.50 13.06
C GLY A 39 0.85 2.39 11.79
N PRO A 40 -0.38 1.83 11.89
CA PRO A 40 -1.23 1.58 10.71
C PRO A 40 -1.60 2.86 9.94
N ASP A 41 -1.70 4.01 10.62
CA ASP A 41 -2.05 5.30 10.03
C ASP A 41 -0.84 6.13 9.58
N GLN A 42 0.39 5.65 9.80
CA GLN A 42 1.64 6.37 9.53
C GLN A 42 2.08 6.20 8.06
N TRP A 43 1.22 6.67 7.15
CA TRP A 43 1.45 6.73 5.72
C TRP A 43 2.20 8.00 5.32
N ARG A 44 3.06 7.90 4.30
CA ARG A 44 3.80 9.04 3.73
C ARG A 44 3.32 9.32 2.31
N TRP A 45 3.03 10.57 1.99
CA TRP A 45 2.68 10.97 0.63
C TRP A 45 3.86 10.77 -0.33
N MET A 46 3.54 10.34 -1.55
CA MET A 46 4.45 10.26 -2.68
C MET A 46 4.19 11.41 -3.65
N ALA A 47 5.20 11.76 -4.45
CA ALA A 47 5.00 12.67 -5.58
C ALA A 47 3.94 12.14 -6.56
N ASP A 48 3.21 13.03 -7.19
CA ASP A 48 2.32 12.70 -8.30
C ASP A 48 3.15 12.19 -9.49
N ARG A 49 2.71 11.05 -10.05
CA ARG A 49 3.37 10.36 -11.17
C ARG A 49 2.58 10.45 -12.48
N GLY A 50 1.42 11.11 -12.49
CA GLY A 50 0.72 11.49 -13.72
C GLY A 50 -0.51 10.68 -14.11
N SER A 51 -0.81 9.57 -13.43
CA SER A 51 -2.02 8.78 -13.70
C SER A 51 -2.56 8.06 -12.46
N ILE A 52 -3.82 7.62 -12.52
CA ILE A 52 -4.44 6.84 -11.43
C ILE A 52 -3.67 5.54 -11.15
N THR A 53 -3.13 4.90 -12.19
CA THR A 53 -2.36 3.67 -12.08
C THR A 53 -1.00 3.96 -11.47
N GLU A 54 -0.24 4.93 -11.99
CA GLU A 54 1.07 5.26 -11.43
C GLU A 54 1.00 5.81 -10.00
N ASN A 55 -0.12 6.44 -9.64
CA ASN A 55 -0.42 6.90 -8.29
C ASN A 55 -1.13 5.85 -7.43
N HIS A 56 -1.30 4.62 -7.92
CA HIS A 56 -1.82 3.48 -7.14
C HIS A 56 -3.21 3.72 -6.54
N TYR A 57 -4.12 4.35 -7.29
CA TYR A 57 -5.53 4.50 -6.89
C TYR A 57 -6.40 3.31 -7.34
N ASP A 58 -5.89 2.46 -8.23
CA ASP A 58 -6.61 1.32 -8.81
C ASP A 58 -5.97 -0.03 -8.48
N HIS A 59 -4.87 -0.05 -7.72
CA HIS A 59 -4.25 -1.27 -7.19
C HIS A 59 -3.41 -0.99 -5.95
N VAL A 60 -3.29 -1.99 -5.07
CA VAL A 60 -2.35 -1.99 -3.94
C VAL A 60 -1.04 -2.63 -4.42
N HIS A 61 0.09 -1.94 -4.25
CA HIS A 61 1.40 -2.48 -4.58
C HIS A 61 2.12 -2.92 -3.31
N LEU A 62 2.59 -4.17 -3.28
CA LEU A 62 3.32 -4.76 -2.18
C LEU A 62 4.72 -5.13 -2.67
N SER A 63 5.75 -4.66 -1.97
CA SER A 63 7.13 -5.13 -2.17
C SER A 63 7.51 -5.99 -0.97
N VAL A 64 8.23 -7.09 -1.22
CA VAL A 64 8.73 -8.01 -0.19
C VAL A 64 10.25 -8.04 -0.21
N ASN A 65 10.87 -8.35 0.91
CA ASN A 65 12.31 -8.62 0.95
C ASN A 65 12.60 -9.99 0.31
N PRO A 66 13.80 -10.19 -0.27
CA PRO A 66 14.22 -11.47 -0.81
C PRO A 66 14.31 -12.58 0.26
#